data_AF-A0A812VL98-F1
#
_entry.id   AF-A0A812VL98-F1
#
_cell.length_a   1.000
_cell.length_b   1.000
_cell.length_c   1.000
_cell.angle_alpha   90.00
_cell.angle_beta   90.00
_cell.angle_gamma   90.00
#
_symmetry.space_group_name_H-M   'P 1'
#
loop_
_entity.id
_entity.type
_entity.pdbx_description
1 polymer ?
#
loop_
_entity_poly.entity_id
_entity_poly.type
_entity_poly.pdbx_seq_one_letter_code
_entity_poly.pdbx_strand_id
1 'polypeptide(L)'
;MLARLQARNQCFGSLRPSLRWLVVLDSSCFKHVIDCPNYTASAAYGDDPLAGLSEKRRGMLLESFARGLLERRYPDKPSENARSLLMCKDGRARGTSAAEWDFTLGGRRVELKTAMLSFDSRQQLWMVTWANVKVAHQKQPFDDLYLLMYTPDGFHLIKHDLYTGLASAGARTTTQGHCIRVQGRVGQTSWKEAVKTILDKFTLTGSVELVARVARTDPAVSALYLEVLKSALHARDRAYEGVPMSNLRTADRANRIQQIALEFDKMQNPGGSFACASGELSANGRKRRGCNNAAVDWIRNGVRVELKYAKVCFEPSAKCWACHFCNIKEEPPDASSKVYFDELWLAMYSPFSLDIFHHPGQLSCRGLHTAIEGKNLALRGDRHDTCMENAVRRMKAKLEAAHAEQLLTLRWST
;
A
#
# COMPACT_ATOMS: atom_id res chain seq x y z
N MET A 1 26.67 8.19 -22.31
CA MET A 1 27.92 7.46 -22.03
C MET A 1 27.60 5.96 -22.05
N LEU A 2 27.34 5.40 -23.24
CA LEU A 2 26.94 4.01 -23.44
C LEU A 2 28.20 3.18 -23.72
N ALA A 3 28.61 2.36 -22.75
CA ALA A 3 29.64 1.36 -22.98
C ALA A 3 29.11 0.33 -23.99
N ARG A 4 29.73 0.28 -25.18
CA ARG A 4 29.43 -0.70 -26.22
C ARG A 4 29.88 -2.10 -25.73
N LEU A 5 28.92 -2.92 -25.31
CA LEU A 5 29.09 -4.37 -25.21
C LEU A 5 28.87 -4.98 -26.60
N GLN A 6 29.96 -5.34 -27.29
CA GLN A 6 29.89 -6.15 -28.51
C GLN A 6 29.81 -7.62 -28.13
N ALA A 7 28.67 -8.26 -28.37
CA ALA A 7 28.52 -9.71 -28.35
C ALA A 7 28.55 -10.24 -29.80
N ARG A 8 29.50 -11.14 -30.08
CA ARG A 8 29.57 -11.92 -31.33
C ARG A 8 28.46 -12.99 -31.30
N ASN A 9 27.49 -12.89 -32.20
CA ASN A 9 26.52 -13.95 -32.47
C ASN A 9 27.13 -14.99 -33.42
N GLN A 10 27.42 -16.18 -32.91
CA GLN A 10 27.56 -17.38 -33.73
C GLN A 10 26.32 -18.25 -33.54
N CYS A 11 25.63 -18.52 -34.65
CA CYS A 11 24.48 -19.41 -34.72
C CYS A 11 24.93 -20.87 -34.52
N PHE A 12 24.54 -21.49 -33.41
CA PHE A 12 24.42 -22.96 -33.31
C PHE A 12 23.23 -23.34 -32.41
N GLY A 13 22.32 -24.14 -32.98
CA GLY A 13 21.08 -24.62 -32.35
C GLY A 13 21.30 -25.68 -31.28
N SER A 14 21.75 -25.25 -30.11
CA SER A 14 21.58 -25.99 -28.86
C SER A 14 20.97 -25.03 -27.83
N LEU A 15 19.96 -25.51 -27.09
CA LEU A 15 19.32 -24.84 -25.95
C LEU A 15 20.34 -24.68 -24.80
N ARG A 16 21.41 -23.91 -25.01
CA ARG A 16 22.23 -23.45 -23.90
C ARG A 16 21.37 -22.46 -23.12
N PRO A 17 21.20 -22.63 -21.79
CA PRO A 17 20.56 -21.61 -20.99
C PRO A 17 21.33 -20.32 -21.24
N SER A 18 20.62 -19.29 -21.72
CA SER A 18 21.20 -17.97 -21.89
C SER A 18 21.73 -17.54 -20.53
N LEU A 19 23.05 -17.51 -20.36
CA LEU A 19 23.68 -16.94 -19.17
C LEU A 19 23.17 -15.49 -19.07
N ARG A 20 22.25 -15.21 -18.14
CA ARG A 20 21.86 -13.83 -17.86
C ARG A 20 22.97 -13.28 -16.98
N TRP A 21 23.56 -12.16 -17.41
CA TRP A 21 24.61 -11.51 -16.67
C TRP A 21 23.98 -10.58 -15.65
N LEU A 22 24.49 -10.57 -14.41
CA LEU A 22 24.11 -9.56 -13.42
C LEU A 22 24.46 -8.17 -13.97
N VAL A 23 23.45 -7.32 -14.09
CA VAL A 23 23.65 -5.92 -14.46
C VAL A 23 23.63 -5.06 -13.19
N VAL A 24 24.64 -4.20 -13.04
CA VAL A 24 24.70 -3.21 -11.96
C VAL A 24 24.56 -1.82 -12.58
N LEU A 25 23.50 -1.11 -12.21
CA LEU A 25 23.20 0.24 -12.70
C LEU A 25 23.13 1.22 -11.54
N ASP A 26 23.34 2.49 -11.85
CA ASP A 26 23.07 3.60 -10.94
C ASP A 26 21.62 4.09 -11.08
N SER A 27 21.02 4.56 -9.99
CA SER A 27 19.61 5.00 -9.96
C SER A 27 19.29 6.11 -10.95
N SER A 28 20.27 6.92 -11.35
CA SER A 28 20.12 7.94 -12.38
C SER A 28 19.65 7.38 -13.74
N CYS A 29 19.93 6.11 -14.05
CA CYS A 29 19.46 5.45 -15.27
C CYS A 29 17.92 5.37 -15.36
N PHE A 30 17.23 5.44 -14.22
CA PHE A 30 15.77 5.41 -14.14
C PHE A 30 15.21 6.66 -13.45
N LYS A 31 15.95 7.79 -13.48
CA LYS A 31 15.52 9.05 -12.86
C LYS A 31 14.16 9.49 -13.38
N HIS A 32 13.87 9.30 -14.67
CA HIS A 32 12.57 9.62 -15.26
C HIS A 32 11.43 8.77 -14.71
N VAL A 33 11.70 7.54 -14.27
CA VAL A 33 10.68 6.69 -13.60
C VAL A 33 10.54 7.13 -12.15
N ILE A 34 11.67 7.24 -11.43
CA ILE A 34 11.73 7.57 -10.00
C ILE A 34 11.07 8.92 -9.71
N ASP A 35 11.42 9.94 -10.51
CA ASP A 35 11.00 11.33 -10.31
C ASP A 35 9.70 11.65 -11.05
N CYS A 36 9.13 10.71 -11.80
CA CYS A 36 7.90 10.99 -12.53
C CYS A 36 6.85 11.47 -11.52
N PRO A 37 6.31 12.70 -11.70
CA PRO A 37 5.30 13.22 -10.80
C PRO A 37 4.07 12.37 -11.00
N ASN A 38 3.69 11.62 -9.98
CA ASN A 38 2.36 11.06 -9.95
C ASN A 38 1.39 12.25 -9.83
N TYR A 39 0.43 12.37 -10.75
CA TYR A 39 -0.80 13.16 -10.52
C TYR A 39 -1.68 12.48 -9.46
N THR A 40 -1.07 12.04 -8.36
CA THR A 40 -1.74 11.44 -7.22
C THR A 40 -1.82 12.45 -6.09
N ALA A 41 -2.65 12.12 -5.10
CA ALA A 41 -2.78 12.86 -3.86
C ALA A 41 -1.44 13.36 -3.30
N SER A 42 -0.35 12.58 -3.41
CA SER A 42 0.97 12.93 -2.84
C SER A 42 1.50 14.28 -3.31
N ALA A 43 1.27 14.68 -4.56
CA ALA A 43 1.72 15.99 -5.04
C ALA A 43 1.03 17.15 -4.30
N ALA A 44 -0.23 16.97 -3.90
CA ALA A 44 -0.96 17.99 -3.15
C ALA A 44 -0.53 18.08 -1.68
N TYR A 45 -0.07 16.98 -1.08
CA TYR A 45 0.42 16.97 0.31
C TYR A 45 1.89 17.40 0.44
N GLY A 46 2.67 17.33 -0.64
CA GLY A 46 4.10 17.64 -0.61
C GLY A 46 4.83 16.76 0.40
N ASP A 47 5.66 17.38 1.24
CA ASP A 47 6.43 16.70 2.30
C ASP A 47 5.64 16.52 3.61
N ASP A 48 4.31 16.43 3.56
CA ASP A 48 3.54 16.18 4.77
C ASP A 48 3.87 14.78 5.36
N PRO A 49 4.37 14.71 6.60
CA PRO A 49 4.82 13.46 7.20
C PRO A 49 3.69 12.43 7.36
N LEU A 50 2.42 12.85 7.49
CA LEU A 50 1.29 11.92 7.61
C LEU A 50 0.94 11.24 6.29
N ALA A 51 1.13 11.94 5.16
CA ALA A 51 0.83 11.39 3.83
C ALA A 51 1.74 10.20 3.49
N GLY A 52 2.99 10.21 3.99
CA GLY A 52 3.96 9.12 3.82
C GLY A 52 3.71 7.88 4.69
N LEU A 53 2.87 7.98 5.72
CA LEU A 53 2.59 6.85 6.61
C LEU A 53 1.70 5.78 5.96
N SER A 54 1.84 4.53 6.43
CA SER A 54 0.87 3.48 6.14
C SER A 54 -0.53 3.86 6.64
N GLU A 55 -1.58 3.41 5.94
CA GLU A 55 -2.97 3.72 6.30
C GLU A 55 -3.30 3.35 7.75
N LYS A 56 -2.85 2.17 8.21
CA LYS A 56 -3.04 1.72 9.59
C LYS A 56 -2.38 2.65 10.60
N ARG A 57 -1.10 3.01 10.39
CA ARG A 57 -0.38 3.89 11.32
C ARG A 57 -0.95 5.30 11.33
N ARG A 58 -1.27 5.84 10.14
CA ARG A 58 -1.95 7.13 10.01
C ARG A 58 -3.29 7.12 10.74
N GLY A 59 -4.10 6.07 10.55
CA GLY A 59 -5.39 5.92 11.22
C GLY A 59 -5.28 5.98 12.74
N MET A 60 -4.33 5.25 13.34
CA MET A 60 -4.09 5.28 14.79
C MET A 60 -3.73 6.68 15.32
N LEU A 61 -2.83 7.39 14.64
CA LEU A 61 -2.41 8.73 15.06
C LEU A 61 -3.54 9.75 14.90
N LEU A 62 -4.27 9.66 13.78
CA LEU A 62 -5.42 10.51 13.51
C LEU A 62 -6.60 10.22 14.45
N GLU A 63 -6.73 9.00 14.96
CA GLU A 63 -7.69 8.67 16.00
C GLU A 63 -7.38 9.37 17.32
N SER A 64 -6.13 9.27 17.79
CA SER A 64 -5.66 10.01 18.97
C SER A 64 -5.88 11.52 18.82
N PHE A 65 -5.54 12.06 17.65
CA PHE A 65 -5.75 13.47 17.33
C PHE A 65 -7.23 13.88 17.34
N ALA A 66 -8.11 13.12 16.69
CA ALA A 66 -9.54 13.41 16.66
C ALA A 66 -10.19 13.29 18.04
N ARG A 67 -9.74 12.33 18.85
CA ARG A 67 -10.17 12.18 20.24
C ARG A 67 -9.83 13.43 21.06
N GLY A 68 -8.61 13.93 20.96
CA GLY A 68 -8.21 15.19 21.60
C GLY A 68 -8.98 16.43 21.09
N LEU A 69 -9.44 16.43 19.84
CA LEU A 69 -10.37 17.47 19.35
C LEU A 69 -11.75 17.38 20.01
N LEU A 70 -12.28 16.17 20.15
CA LEU A 70 -13.59 15.94 20.76
C LEU A 70 -13.58 16.26 22.26
N GLU A 71 -12.54 15.88 22.99
CA GLU A 71 -12.39 16.23 24.41
C GLU A 71 -12.29 17.74 24.62
N ARG A 72 -11.57 18.46 23.74
CA ARG A 72 -11.55 19.94 23.77
C ARG A 72 -12.93 20.55 23.49
N ARG A 73 -13.70 19.95 22.58
CA ARG A 73 -15.05 20.42 22.22
C ARG A 73 -16.08 20.11 23.31
N TYR A 74 -15.91 19.00 24.02
CA TYR A 74 -16.81 18.47 25.03
C TYR A 74 -16.04 18.16 26.33
N PRO A 75 -15.56 19.18 27.07
CA PRO A 75 -14.66 18.98 28.21
C PRO A 75 -15.27 18.13 29.33
N ASP A 76 -16.60 18.13 29.47
CA ASP A 76 -17.32 17.34 30.48
C ASP A 76 -17.54 15.87 30.08
N LYS A 77 -17.10 15.48 28.87
CA LYS A 77 -17.26 14.14 28.32
C LYS A 77 -15.88 13.50 28.15
N PRO A 78 -15.37 12.78 29.15
CA PRO A 78 -14.08 12.11 29.02
C PRO A 78 -14.15 11.05 27.92
N SER A 79 -13.03 10.84 27.24
CA SER A 79 -12.91 9.71 26.32
C SER A 79 -12.30 8.49 27.01
N GLU A 80 -12.77 7.30 26.65
CA GLU A 80 -12.19 6.04 27.14
C GLU A 80 -11.96 5.06 25.99
N ASN A 81 -10.93 4.23 26.09
CA ASN A 81 -10.67 3.19 25.09
C ASN A 81 -11.84 2.20 25.01
N ALA A 82 -12.20 1.79 23.80
CA ALA A 82 -13.18 0.72 23.62
C ALA A 82 -12.72 -0.57 24.31
N ARG A 83 -13.66 -1.21 25.01
CA ARG A 83 -13.45 -2.53 25.61
C ARG A 83 -14.05 -3.57 24.67
N SER A 84 -13.22 -4.48 24.15
CA SER A 84 -13.73 -5.61 23.38
C SER A 84 -14.51 -6.53 24.33
N LEU A 85 -15.82 -6.61 24.13
CA LEU A 85 -16.68 -7.60 24.81
C LEU A 85 -16.59 -8.99 24.17
N LEU A 86 -15.92 -9.09 23.01
CA LEU A 86 -15.76 -10.34 22.29
C LEU A 86 -14.61 -11.16 22.86
N MET A 87 -14.92 -12.42 23.19
CA MET A 87 -13.94 -13.44 23.50
C MET A 87 -13.49 -14.17 22.22
N CYS A 88 -12.23 -14.58 22.18
CA CYS A 88 -11.73 -15.59 21.25
C CYS A 88 -12.37 -16.95 21.58
N LYS A 89 -12.26 -17.91 20.65
CA LYS A 89 -12.75 -19.29 20.87
C LYS A 89 -12.08 -19.98 22.07
N ASP A 90 -10.91 -19.51 22.47
CA ASP A 90 -10.14 -19.98 23.63
C ASP A 90 -10.49 -19.25 24.95
N GLY A 91 -11.51 -18.39 24.95
CA GLY A 91 -11.95 -17.62 26.12
C GLY A 91 -11.10 -16.38 26.44
N ARG A 92 -10.03 -16.10 25.68
CA ARG A 92 -9.25 -14.86 25.87
C ARG A 92 -9.97 -13.67 25.28
N ALA A 93 -9.89 -12.50 25.92
CA ALA A 93 -10.41 -11.27 25.34
C ALA A 93 -9.71 -10.97 24.01
N ARG A 94 -10.48 -10.64 22.96
CA ARG A 94 -9.89 -10.16 21.71
C ARG A 94 -9.20 -8.83 21.93
N GLY A 95 -8.12 -8.58 21.18
CA GLY A 95 -7.41 -7.31 21.23
C GLY A 95 -8.33 -6.12 20.92
N THR A 96 -7.95 -4.92 21.36
CA THR A 96 -8.73 -3.68 21.20
C THR A 96 -9.12 -3.38 19.76
N SER A 97 -8.31 -3.79 18.78
CA SER A 97 -8.62 -3.65 17.35
C SER A 97 -9.82 -4.48 16.88
N ALA A 98 -10.33 -5.39 17.72
CA ALA A 98 -11.54 -6.18 17.46
C ALA A 98 -12.79 -5.61 18.13
N ALA A 99 -12.68 -4.47 18.83
CA ALA A 99 -13.82 -3.80 19.42
C ALA A 99 -14.79 -3.32 18.32
N GLU A 100 -16.08 -3.32 18.65
CA GLU A 100 -17.12 -2.96 17.69
C GLU A 100 -17.18 -1.44 17.43
N TRP A 101 -16.51 -0.63 18.25
CA TRP A 101 -16.29 0.81 18.13
C TRP A 101 -14.86 1.15 18.59
N ASP A 102 -14.40 2.39 18.38
CA ASP A 102 -13.00 2.78 18.61
C ASP A 102 -12.77 3.33 20.03
N PHE A 103 -13.67 4.17 20.53
CA PHE A 103 -13.64 4.71 21.89
C PHE A 103 -15.03 5.11 22.39
N THR A 104 -15.17 5.44 23.67
CA THR A 104 -16.38 6.09 24.20
C THR A 104 -16.11 7.56 24.48
N LEU A 105 -17.14 8.40 24.39
CA LEU A 105 -17.07 9.84 24.72
C LEU A 105 -18.28 10.21 25.59
N GLY A 106 -18.05 10.45 26.88
CA GLY A 106 -19.14 10.68 27.83
C GLY A 106 -20.13 9.51 27.88
N GLY A 107 -19.61 8.27 27.88
CA GLY A 107 -20.39 7.03 27.89
C GLY A 107 -21.00 6.60 26.55
N ARG A 108 -20.98 7.44 25.51
CA ARG A 108 -21.48 7.09 24.17
C ARG A 108 -20.41 6.37 23.37
N ARG A 109 -20.77 5.32 22.64
CA ARG A 109 -19.86 4.55 21.79
C ARG A 109 -19.59 5.30 20.49
N VAL A 110 -18.32 5.51 20.16
CA VAL A 110 -17.88 6.28 19.01
C VAL A 110 -17.11 5.39 18.04
N GLU A 111 -17.56 5.36 16.80
CA GLU A 111 -16.75 4.89 15.66
C GLU A 111 -16.15 6.12 14.97
N LEU A 112 -14.86 6.08 14.71
CA LEU A 112 -14.13 7.12 13.99
C LEU A 112 -13.51 6.53 12.73
N LYS A 113 -13.82 7.11 11.58
CA LYS A 113 -13.11 6.81 10.34
C LYS A 113 -12.27 7.98 9.89
N THR A 114 -11.09 7.67 9.39
CA THR A 114 -10.17 8.66 8.81
C THR A 114 -10.04 8.40 7.32
N ALA A 115 -9.97 9.45 6.53
CA ALA A 115 -9.72 9.34 5.10
C ALA A 115 -8.90 10.54 4.61
N MET A 116 -8.02 10.27 3.65
CA MET A 116 -7.20 11.28 3.00
C MET A 116 -7.87 11.69 1.68
N LEU A 117 -7.92 13.00 1.42
CA LEU A 117 -8.35 13.50 0.12
C LEU A 117 -7.42 12.96 -0.98
N SER A 118 -7.99 12.48 -2.08
CA SER A 118 -7.22 11.87 -3.16
C SER A 118 -7.77 12.23 -4.52
N PHE A 119 -6.88 12.40 -5.50
CA PHE A 119 -7.28 12.62 -6.89
C PHE A 119 -7.41 11.26 -7.60
N ASP A 120 -8.60 10.98 -8.13
CA ASP A 120 -8.83 9.88 -9.06
C ASP A 120 -8.50 10.36 -10.48
N SER A 121 -7.33 9.98 -10.97
CA SER A 121 -6.86 10.36 -12.31
C SER A 121 -7.66 9.74 -13.45
N ARG A 122 -8.43 8.67 -13.22
CA ARG A 122 -9.29 8.08 -14.26
C ARG A 122 -10.57 8.88 -14.41
N GLN A 123 -11.15 9.27 -13.28
CA GLN A 123 -12.38 10.08 -13.26
C GLN A 123 -12.10 11.59 -13.29
N GLN A 124 -10.83 11.98 -13.23
CA GLN A 124 -10.37 13.38 -13.20
C GLN A 124 -11.08 14.19 -12.11
N LEU A 125 -11.16 13.66 -10.89
CA LEU A 125 -11.84 14.30 -9.76
C LEU A 125 -11.14 14.03 -8.44
N TRP A 126 -11.35 14.93 -7.48
CA TRP A 126 -10.95 14.71 -6.09
C TRP A 126 -12.03 13.97 -5.33
N MET A 127 -11.64 13.07 -4.42
CA MET A 127 -12.57 12.30 -3.61
C MET A 127 -11.98 11.89 -2.27
N VAL A 128 -12.88 11.61 -1.34
CA VAL A 128 -12.60 11.04 -0.03
C VAL A 128 -13.44 9.77 0.13
N THR A 129 -12.84 8.70 0.66
CA THR A 129 -13.54 7.43 0.89
C THR A 129 -13.19 6.90 2.27
N TRP A 130 -14.21 6.78 3.12
CA TRP A 130 -14.12 6.09 4.40
C TRP A 130 -14.61 4.67 4.21
N ALA A 131 -13.71 3.70 4.37
CA ALA A 131 -14.01 2.28 4.20
C ALA A 131 -14.35 1.60 5.52
N ASN A 132 -14.99 0.43 5.42
CA ASN A 132 -15.27 -0.48 6.53
C ASN A 132 -16.05 0.19 7.68
N VAL A 133 -17.03 1.04 7.35
CA VAL A 133 -17.94 1.65 8.32
C VAL A 133 -18.90 0.56 8.79
N LYS A 134 -18.92 0.29 10.10
CA LYS A 134 -19.71 -0.81 10.70
C LYS A 134 -21.19 -0.43 10.87
N VAL A 135 -21.86 -0.05 9.79
CA VAL A 135 -23.32 0.13 9.81
C VAL A 135 -23.94 -1.24 9.64
N ALA A 136 -24.72 -1.70 10.62
CA ALA A 136 -25.41 -2.98 10.55
C ALA A 136 -26.92 -2.74 10.59
N HIS A 137 -27.66 -3.40 9.70
CA HIS A 137 -29.10 -3.24 9.58
C HIS A 137 -29.88 -3.60 10.85
N GLN A 138 -29.33 -4.46 11.72
CA GLN A 138 -30.06 -4.98 12.89
C GLN A 138 -29.50 -4.50 14.23
N LYS A 139 -28.22 -4.15 14.33
CA LYS A 139 -27.61 -3.70 15.58
C LYS A 139 -26.38 -2.84 15.31
N GLN A 140 -26.58 -1.53 15.31
CA GLN A 140 -25.48 -0.58 15.19
C GLN A 140 -24.57 -0.68 16.42
N PRO A 141 -23.26 -0.95 16.25
CA PRO A 141 -22.36 -1.16 17.38
C PRO A 141 -21.91 0.13 18.06
N PHE A 142 -22.20 1.30 17.48
CA PHE A 142 -21.81 2.61 17.99
C PHE A 142 -23.01 3.57 18.00
N ASP A 143 -22.93 4.63 18.78
CA ASP A 143 -23.97 5.64 18.93
C ASP A 143 -23.67 6.89 18.08
N ASP A 144 -22.39 7.22 17.89
CA ASP A 144 -21.95 8.33 17.05
C ASP A 144 -20.90 7.85 16.03
N LEU A 145 -20.99 8.34 14.79
CA LEU A 145 -19.96 8.18 13.76
C LEU A 145 -19.29 9.52 13.50
N TYR A 146 -17.98 9.57 13.67
CA TYR A 146 -17.16 10.70 13.25
C TYR A 146 -16.32 10.34 12.03
N LEU A 147 -16.24 11.27 11.10
CA LEU A 147 -15.42 11.19 9.91
C LEU A 147 -14.36 12.29 9.98
N LEU A 148 -13.09 11.90 10.06
CA LEU A 148 -11.98 12.82 9.92
C LEU A 148 -11.51 12.82 8.46
N MET A 149 -11.66 13.95 7.79
CA MET A 149 -11.10 14.21 6.47
C MET A 149 -9.75 14.91 6.62
N TYR A 150 -8.70 14.29 6.13
CA TYR A 150 -7.36 14.87 6.05
C TYR A 150 -7.14 15.48 4.66
N THR A 151 -6.84 16.78 4.60
CA THR A 151 -6.64 17.58 3.38
C THR A 151 -5.24 18.20 3.36
N PRO A 152 -4.76 18.72 2.22
CA PRO A 152 -3.47 19.40 2.16
C PRO A 152 -3.27 20.59 3.12
N ASP A 153 -4.36 21.29 3.49
CA ASP A 153 -4.34 22.43 4.41
C ASP A 153 -4.70 22.11 5.87
N GLY A 154 -5.13 20.89 6.17
CA GLY A 154 -5.47 20.52 7.54
C GLY A 154 -6.45 19.36 7.67
N PHE A 155 -7.35 19.50 8.65
CA PHE A 155 -8.29 18.45 9.03
C PHE A 155 -9.70 18.99 9.22
N HIS A 156 -10.68 18.20 8.80
CA HIS A 156 -12.09 18.46 9.03
C HIS A 156 -12.70 17.27 9.79
N LEU A 157 -13.17 17.52 11.01
CA LEU A 157 -13.85 16.51 11.82
C LEU A 157 -15.35 16.70 11.67
N ILE A 158 -16.03 15.67 11.19
CA ILE A 158 -17.44 15.72 10.80
C ILE A 158 -18.20 14.68 11.61
N LYS A 159 -19.29 15.06 12.27
CA LYS A 159 -20.23 14.12 12.90
C LYS A 159 -21.27 13.73 11.86
N HIS A 160 -21.31 12.45 11.53
CA HIS A 160 -22.10 11.91 10.44
C HIS A 160 -23.49 11.47 10.89
N ASP A 161 -24.48 11.60 10.01
CA ASP A 161 -25.90 11.29 10.27
C ASP A 161 -26.27 9.81 10.04
N LEU A 162 -25.35 9.04 9.45
CA LEU A 162 -25.49 7.62 9.05
C LEU A 162 -26.33 7.37 7.80
N TYR A 163 -26.73 8.43 7.10
CA TYR A 163 -27.55 8.36 5.89
C TYR A 163 -26.82 8.97 4.69
N THR A 164 -26.25 10.16 4.87
CA THR A 164 -25.63 10.95 3.79
C THR A 164 -24.43 10.19 3.17
N GLY A 165 -24.43 10.02 1.85
CA GLY A 165 -23.29 9.41 1.14
C GLY A 165 -22.99 7.94 1.46
N LEU A 166 -23.86 7.26 2.22
CA LEU A 166 -23.74 5.83 2.48
C LEU A 166 -24.13 5.04 1.23
N ALA A 167 -23.20 4.27 0.66
CA ALA A 167 -23.52 3.43 -0.50
C ALA A 167 -24.54 2.34 -0.12
N SER A 168 -25.64 2.23 -0.89
CA SER A 168 -26.68 1.23 -0.68
C SER A 168 -26.20 -0.19 -1.03
N ALA A 169 -26.70 -1.15 -0.25
CA ALA A 169 -26.22 -2.52 -0.10
C ALA A 169 -25.98 -3.31 -1.40
N GLY A 170 -24.80 -3.94 -1.47
CA GLY A 170 -24.62 -5.22 -2.17
C GLY A 170 -24.18 -6.29 -1.15
N ALA A 171 -24.19 -7.57 -1.52
CA ALA A 171 -23.77 -8.67 -0.62
C ALA A 171 -22.36 -8.49 0.00
N ARG A 172 -21.49 -7.71 -0.65
CA ARG A 172 -20.19 -7.29 -0.12
C ARG A 172 -20.27 -6.41 1.13
N THR A 173 -21.31 -5.59 1.24
CA THR A 173 -21.51 -4.64 2.33
C THR A 173 -21.72 -5.35 3.67
N THR A 174 -22.37 -6.52 3.65
CA THR A 174 -22.65 -7.31 4.86
C THR A 174 -21.38 -7.89 5.50
N THR A 175 -20.36 -8.22 4.70
CA THR A 175 -19.12 -8.84 5.19
C THR A 175 -17.98 -7.84 5.39
N GLN A 176 -17.91 -6.78 4.57
CA GLN A 176 -16.80 -5.81 4.59
C GLN A 176 -17.16 -4.49 5.27
N GLY A 177 -18.45 -4.28 5.60
CA GLY A 177 -18.96 -3.01 6.08
C GLY A 177 -19.30 -2.05 4.93
N HIS A 178 -19.85 -0.90 5.29
CA HIS A 178 -20.21 0.15 4.35
C HIS A 178 -19.02 1.03 3.98
N CYS A 179 -19.14 1.69 2.83
CA CYS A 179 -18.22 2.76 2.43
C CYS A 179 -19.03 4.05 2.32
N ILE A 180 -18.48 5.13 2.89
CA ILE A 180 -18.96 6.49 2.67
C ILE A 180 -18.00 7.12 1.67
N ARG A 181 -18.53 7.60 0.55
CA ARG A 181 -17.73 8.19 -0.53
C ARG A 181 -18.35 9.52 -0.94
N VAL A 182 -17.53 10.56 -0.91
CA VAL A 182 -17.92 11.89 -1.39
C VAL A 182 -16.86 12.39 -2.36
N GLN A 183 -17.32 13.01 -3.45
CA GLN A 183 -16.49 13.40 -4.59
C GLN A 183 -16.67 14.90 -4.86
N GLY A 184 -15.63 15.55 -5.38
CA GLY A 184 -15.74 16.86 -6.02
C GLY A 184 -16.48 16.77 -7.36
N ARG A 185 -16.36 17.82 -8.18
CA ARG A 185 -16.86 17.83 -9.57
C ARG A 185 -15.85 17.13 -10.50
N VAL A 186 -16.34 16.51 -11.57
CA VAL A 186 -15.50 15.99 -12.65
C VAL A 186 -14.74 17.14 -13.31
N GLY A 187 -13.45 16.94 -13.60
CA GLY A 187 -12.55 17.95 -14.15
C GLY A 187 -12.04 18.98 -13.15
N GLN A 188 -12.45 18.90 -11.87
CA GLN A 188 -12.00 19.82 -10.84
C GLN A 188 -10.58 19.47 -10.41
N THR A 189 -9.60 20.23 -10.90
CA THR A 189 -8.18 20.03 -10.58
C THR A 189 -7.76 20.67 -9.26
N SER A 190 -8.43 21.75 -8.84
CA SER A 190 -8.17 22.42 -7.55
C SER A 190 -8.71 21.61 -6.38
N TRP A 191 -7.80 21.11 -5.53
CA TRP A 191 -8.18 20.38 -4.32
C TRP A 191 -8.96 21.27 -3.34
N LYS A 192 -8.67 22.58 -3.25
CA LYS A 192 -9.37 23.52 -2.36
C LYS A 192 -10.85 23.63 -2.71
N GLU A 193 -11.13 23.83 -3.99
CA GLU A 193 -12.51 23.91 -4.49
C GLU A 193 -13.22 22.57 -4.30
N ALA A 194 -12.50 21.45 -4.44
CA ALA A 194 -13.06 20.13 -4.22
C ALA A 194 -13.41 19.87 -2.75
N VAL A 195 -12.54 20.28 -1.81
CA VAL A 195 -12.83 20.22 -0.37
C VAL A 195 -14.09 21.01 -0.05
N LYS A 196 -14.22 22.24 -0.57
CA LYS A 196 -15.44 23.04 -0.41
C LYS A 196 -16.66 22.28 -0.95
N THR A 197 -16.58 21.76 -2.18
CA THR A 197 -17.66 20.98 -2.80
C THR A 197 -18.04 19.75 -1.97
N ILE A 198 -17.06 19.03 -1.41
CA ILE A 198 -17.26 17.84 -0.58
C ILE A 198 -17.93 18.22 0.75
N LEU A 199 -17.49 19.30 1.39
CA LEU A 199 -18.08 19.80 2.63
C LEU A 199 -19.52 20.30 2.40
N ASP A 200 -19.77 21.03 1.32
CA ASP A 200 -21.12 21.48 0.94
C ASP A 200 -22.05 20.27 0.75
N LYS A 201 -21.58 19.19 0.12
CA LYS A 201 -22.37 17.95 -0.02
C LYS A 201 -22.74 17.30 1.32
N PHE A 202 -21.93 17.47 2.36
CA PHE A 202 -22.28 17.01 3.70
C PHE A 202 -23.28 17.94 4.38
N THR A 203 -23.07 19.25 4.30
CA THR A 203 -23.84 20.23 5.10
C THR A 203 -25.19 20.61 4.49
N LEU A 204 -25.38 20.44 3.17
CA LEU A 204 -26.62 20.82 2.48
C LEU A 204 -27.88 20.11 3.00
N THR A 205 -27.75 18.89 3.55
CA THR A 205 -28.89 18.13 4.10
C THR A 205 -29.22 18.50 5.55
N GLY A 206 -28.38 19.32 6.20
CA GLY A 206 -28.57 19.81 7.58
C GLY A 206 -28.39 18.77 8.70
N SER A 207 -28.24 17.48 8.37
CA SER A 207 -28.14 16.40 9.36
C SER A 207 -26.69 16.07 9.76
N VAL A 208 -25.72 16.53 8.97
CA VAL A 208 -24.28 16.33 9.21
C VAL A 208 -23.66 17.59 9.81
N GLU A 209 -22.92 17.44 10.91
CA GLU A 209 -22.30 18.57 11.63
C GLU A 209 -20.79 18.62 11.38
N LEU A 210 -20.27 19.79 10.99
CA LEU A 210 -18.82 20.05 10.96
C LEU A 210 -18.35 20.44 12.37
N VAL A 211 -17.81 19.49 13.12
CA VAL A 211 -17.42 19.65 14.52
C VAL A 211 -16.15 20.49 14.69
N ALA A 212 -15.16 20.30 13.82
CA ALA A 212 -13.92 21.07 13.86
C ALA A 212 -13.31 21.25 12.46
N ARG A 213 -12.66 22.40 12.27
CA ARG A 213 -11.71 22.66 11.18
C ARG A 213 -10.39 23.06 11.81
N VAL A 214 -9.36 22.27 11.57
CA VAL A 214 -8.03 22.47 12.16
C VAL A 214 -7.04 22.71 11.04
N ALA A 215 -6.50 23.92 10.98
CA ALA A 215 -5.47 24.26 10.00
C ALA A 215 -4.15 23.54 10.31
N ARG A 216 -3.32 23.31 9.29
CA ARG A 216 -1.99 22.69 9.45
C ARG A 216 -1.06 23.46 10.40
N THR A 217 -1.29 24.77 10.57
CA THR A 217 -0.55 25.63 11.50
C THR A 217 -1.02 25.55 12.94
N ASP A 218 -2.08 24.79 13.25
CA ASP A 218 -2.59 24.63 14.60
C ASP A 218 -1.56 23.88 15.49
N PRO A 219 -1.33 24.33 16.74
CA PRO A 219 -0.39 23.67 17.65
C PRO A 219 -0.65 22.17 17.87
N ALA A 220 -1.90 21.72 17.81
CA ALA A 220 -2.24 20.31 17.93
C ALA A 220 -1.74 19.49 16.73
N VAL A 221 -1.68 20.08 15.54
CA VAL A 221 -1.10 19.43 14.35
C VAL A 221 0.42 19.33 14.49
N SER A 222 1.07 20.37 15.01
CA SER A 222 2.51 20.32 15.32
C SER A 222 2.83 19.22 16.34
N ALA A 223 2.01 19.06 17.39
CA ALA A 223 2.16 17.98 18.35
C ALA A 223 1.99 16.59 17.70
N LEU A 224 1.00 16.44 16.82
CA LEU A 224 0.80 15.23 16.01
C LEU A 224 2.02 14.92 15.14
N TYR A 225 2.59 15.91 14.45
CA TYR A 225 3.81 15.72 13.65
C TYR A 225 5.03 15.38 14.50
N LEU A 226 5.17 15.96 15.69
CA LEU A 226 6.22 15.57 16.62
C LEU A 226 6.07 14.11 17.07
N GLU A 227 4.85 13.62 17.26
CA GLU A 227 4.60 12.20 17.55
C GLU A 227 4.95 11.31 16.34
N VAL A 228 4.62 11.74 15.12
CA VAL A 228 5.04 11.06 13.89
C VAL A 228 6.56 10.93 13.87
N LEU A 229 7.28 12.04 14.06
CA LEU A 229 8.74 12.07 14.10
C LEU A 229 9.29 11.17 15.20
N LYS A 230 8.77 11.25 16.42
CA LYS A 230 9.17 10.36 17.54
C LYS A 230 8.97 8.89 17.21
N SER A 231 7.90 8.55 16.50
CA SER A 231 7.67 7.16 16.07
C SER A 231 8.51 6.74 14.87
N ALA A 232 8.81 7.65 13.95
CA ALA A 232 9.72 7.46 12.82
C ALA A 232 11.19 7.35 13.26
N LEU A 233 11.53 7.88 14.45
CA LEU A 233 12.84 7.66 15.08
C LEU A 233 13.10 6.20 15.47
N HIS A 234 12.08 5.31 15.40
CA HIS A 234 12.34 3.87 15.39
C HIS A 234 13.21 3.53 14.17
N ALA A 235 14.31 2.81 14.38
CA ALA A 235 15.38 2.56 13.42
C ALA A 235 14.95 2.09 12.00
N ARG A 236 13.71 1.61 11.87
CA ARG A 236 13.08 1.16 10.63
C ARG A 236 12.94 2.26 9.56
N ASP A 237 12.53 3.48 9.93
CA ASP A 237 12.21 4.52 8.94
C ASP A 237 13.41 5.40 8.61
N ARG A 238 14.27 5.71 9.59
CA ARG A 238 15.55 6.42 9.37
C ARG A 238 16.46 5.72 8.37
N ALA A 239 16.45 4.39 8.33
CA ALA A 239 17.27 3.66 7.37
C ALA A 239 16.89 3.96 5.91
N TYR A 240 15.69 4.48 5.63
CA TYR A 240 15.25 4.85 4.28
C TYR A 240 15.24 6.37 4.04
N GLU A 241 15.79 7.17 4.96
CA GLU A 241 15.92 8.61 4.78
C GLU A 241 16.82 8.89 3.56
N GLY A 242 16.36 9.78 2.67
CA GLY A 242 17.04 10.07 1.40
C GLY A 242 16.96 8.98 0.33
N VAL A 243 16.47 7.77 0.65
CA VAL A 243 16.41 6.67 -0.33
C VAL A 243 15.31 6.93 -1.37
N PRO A 244 15.59 6.82 -2.68
CA PRO A 244 14.61 7.05 -3.73
C PRO A 244 13.34 6.23 -3.54
N MET A 245 12.17 6.88 -3.66
CA MET A 245 10.84 6.28 -3.47
C MET A 245 10.48 5.88 -2.02
N SER A 246 11.29 6.19 -1.02
CA SER A 246 11.01 5.84 0.38
C SER A 246 9.70 6.46 0.88
N ASN A 247 9.42 7.70 0.49
CA ASN A 247 8.23 8.47 0.88
C ASN A 247 6.99 8.15 0.05
N LEU A 248 7.10 7.33 -1.01
CA LEU A 248 5.95 6.93 -1.81
C LEU A 248 5.06 5.95 -1.03
N ARG A 249 3.74 6.02 -1.29
CA ARG A 249 2.79 4.98 -0.84
C ARG A 249 3.20 3.63 -1.41
N THR A 250 2.88 2.54 -0.71
CA THR A 250 3.25 1.17 -1.13
C THR A 250 2.81 0.87 -2.57
N ALA A 251 1.60 1.25 -2.97
CA ALA A 251 1.10 1.03 -4.33
C ALA A 251 1.87 1.86 -5.38
N ASP A 252 2.14 3.14 -5.09
CA ASP A 252 2.88 4.01 -5.99
C ASP A 252 4.33 3.51 -6.15
N ARG A 253 4.97 3.08 -5.05
CA ARG A 253 6.31 2.47 -5.08
C ARG A 253 6.32 1.17 -5.89
N ALA A 254 5.32 0.31 -5.71
CA ALA A 254 5.21 -0.93 -6.48
C ALA A 254 5.09 -0.66 -7.98
N ASN A 255 4.26 0.30 -8.39
CA ASN A 255 4.12 0.70 -9.80
C ASN A 255 5.44 1.22 -10.38
N ARG A 256 6.20 2.01 -9.61
CA ARG A 256 7.52 2.53 -10.02
C ARG A 256 8.53 1.40 -10.22
N ILE A 257 8.62 0.49 -9.25
CA ILE A 257 9.50 -0.68 -9.32
C ILE A 257 9.12 -1.58 -10.50
N GLN A 258 7.82 -1.76 -10.76
CA GLN A 258 7.34 -2.50 -11.94
C GLN A 258 7.76 -1.83 -13.24
N GLN A 259 7.65 -0.50 -13.34
CA GLN A 259 8.12 0.22 -14.51
C GLN A 259 9.64 0.12 -14.70
N ILE A 260 10.43 0.23 -13.63
CA ILE A 260 11.89 0.00 -13.66
C ILE A 260 12.20 -1.41 -14.19
N ALA A 261 11.53 -2.43 -13.66
CA ALA A 261 11.73 -3.82 -14.08
C ALA A 261 11.36 -4.04 -15.56
N LEU A 262 10.25 -3.46 -16.03
CA LEU A 262 9.82 -3.55 -17.42
C LEU A 262 10.81 -2.85 -18.37
N GLU A 263 11.29 -1.65 -18.00
CA GLU A 263 12.29 -0.94 -18.80
C GLU A 263 13.62 -1.71 -18.83
N PHE A 264 14.02 -2.29 -17.70
CA PHE A 264 15.18 -3.20 -17.66
C PHE A 264 14.97 -4.44 -18.54
N ASP A 265 13.79 -5.06 -18.55
CA ASP A 265 13.49 -6.22 -19.41
C ASP A 265 13.57 -5.85 -20.90
N LYS A 266 13.09 -4.66 -21.28
CA LYS A 266 13.25 -4.10 -22.63
C LYS A 266 14.71 -3.88 -23.00
N MET A 267 15.55 -3.42 -22.07
CA MET A 267 16.99 -3.26 -22.29
C MET A 267 17.68 -4.62 -22.55
N GLN A 268 17.27 -5.67 -21.83
CA GLN A 268 17.81 -7.03 -22.02
C GLN A 268 17.27 -7.70 -23.30
N ASN A 269 16.12 -7.23 -23.81
CA ASN A 269 15.45 -7.81 -24.98
C ASN A 269 15.11 -6.73 -26.02
N PRO A 270 16.10 -6.08 -26.66
CA PRO A 270 15.89 -4.91 -27.52
C PRO A 270 15.06 -5.19 -28.79
N GLY A 271 14.95 -6.46 -29.22
CA GLY A 271 14.06 -6.89 -30.30
C GLY A 271 12.78 -7.57 -29.82
N GLY A 272 12.54 -7.60 -28.51
CA GLY A 272 11.37 -8.25 -27.92
C GLY A 272 10.09 -7.44 -28.16
N SER A 273 8.99 -8.15 -28.41
CA SER A 273 7.65 -7.62 -28.35
C SER A 273 7.18 -7.57 -26.90
N PHE A 274 6.59 -6.44 -26.47
CA PHE A 274 6.09 -6.24 -25.12
C PHE A 274 4.63 -5.82 -25.18
N ALA A 275 3.79 -6.46 -24.36
CA ALA A 275 2.39 -6.12 -24.22
C ALA A 275 2.02 -5.95 -22.74
N CYS A 276 1.10 -5.03 -22.46
CA CYS A 276 0.44 -4.96 -21.16
C CYS A 276 -0.47 -6.17 -21.00
N ALA A 277 -0.49 -6.77 -19.81
CA ALA A 277 -1.33 -7.94 -19.48
C ALA A 277 -2.83 -7.60 -19.33
N SER A 278 -3.30 -6.52 -19.95
CA SER A 278 -4.70 -6.08 -19.86
C SER A 278 -5.62 -6.90 -20.75
N GLY A 279 -6.88 -7.07 -20.35
CA GLY A 279 -7.93 -7.59 -21.21
C GLY A 279 -8.24 -9.08 -21.05
N GLU A 280 -7.50 -9.80 -20.21
CA GLU A 280 -7.84 -11.17 -19.80
C GLU A 280 -9.25 -11.20 -19.20
N LEU A 281 -10.00 -12.26 -19.47
CA LEU A 281 -11.27 -12.47 -18.79
C LEU A 281 -11.00 -12.81 -17.31
N SER A 282 -11.86 -12.33 -16.41
CA SER A 282 -11.91 -12.78 -15.02
C SER A 282 -12.16 -14.29 -14.98
N ALA A 283 -11.84 -14.94 -13.85
CA ALA A 283 -12.01 -16.40 -13.70
C ALA A 283 -13.43 -16.91 -14.02
N ASN A 284 -14.45 -16.04 -13.93
CA ASN A 284 -15.83 -16.34 -14.29
C ASN A 284 -16.21 -16.00 -15.75
N GLY A 285 -15.26 -15.59 -16.60
CA GLY A 285 -15.48 -15.26 -18.01
C GLY A 285 -16.26 -13.95 -18.29
N ARG A 286 -16.80 -13.29 -17.25
CA ARG A 286 -17.81 -12.22 -17.44
C ARG A 286 -17.26 -10.81 -17.57
N LYS A 287 -16.06 -10.53 -17.06
CA LYS A 287 -15.49 -9.18 -17.08
C LYS A 287 -14.03 -9.23 -17.48
N ARG A 288 -13.58 -8.29 -18.31
CA ARG A 288 -12.15 -8.11 -18.54
C ARG A 288 -11.49 -7.57 -17.27
N ARG A 289 -10.38 -8.17 -16.86
CA ARG A 289 -9.58 -7.70 -15.73
C ARG A 289 -8.94 -6.36 -16.12
N GLY A 290 -9.02 -5.39 -15.21
CA GLY A 290 -8.26 -4.14 -15.36
C GLY A 290 -6.76 -4.43 -15.25
N CYS A 291 -5.92 -3.49 -15.69
CA CYS A 291 -4.46 -3.60 -15.64
C CYS A 291 -3.92 -4.02 -14.25
N ASN A 292 -4.55 -3.54 -13.17
CA ASN A 292 -4.12 -3.84 -11.80
C ASN A 292 -4.58 -5.23 -11.29
N ASN A 293 -5.41 -5.93 -12.07
CA ASN A 293 -5.94 -7.26 -11.75
C ASN A 293 -5.52 -8.31 -12.79
N ALA A 294 -4.64 -7.96 -13.73
CA ALA A 294 -4.11 -8.89 -14.72
C ALA A 294 -3.45 -10.10 -14.04
N ALA A 295 -3.44 -11.27 -14.70
CA ALA A 295 -2.78 -12.46 -14.17
C ALA A 295 -1.27 -12.28 -14.04
N VAL A 296 -0.67 -11.45 -14.90
CA VAL A 296 0.75 -11.08 -14.89
C VAL A 296 0.95 -9.57 -15.03
N ASP A 297 2.17 -9.08 -14.88
CA ASP A 297 2.47 -7.65 -14.94
C ASP A 297 2.78 -7.18 -16.37
N TRP A 298 3.48 -8.01 -17.16
CA TRP A 298 3.65 -7.80 -18.61
C TRP A 298 3.86 -9.12 -19.36
N ILE A 299 3.77 -9.06 -20.69
CA ILE A 299 4.05 -10.18 -21.60
C ILE A 299 5.21 -9.78 -22.51
N ARG A 300 6.27 -10.59 -22.56
CA ARG A 300 7.44 -10.42 -23.43
C ARG A 300 7.57 -11.61 -24.38
N ASN A 301 7.41 -11.41 -25.68
CA ASN A 301 7.49 -12.50 -26.68
C ASN A 301 6.62 -13.72 -26.33
N GLY A 302 5.41 -13.47 -25.79
CA GLY A 302 4.52 -14.52 -25.30
C GLY A 302 4.84 -15.06 -23.90
N VAL A 303 5.99 -14.73 -23.31
CA VAL A 303 6.36 -15.07 -21.93
C VAL A 303 5.60 -14.14 -20.97
N ARG A 304 4.80 -14.72 -20.09
CA ARG A 304 4.01 -14.02 -19.07
C ARG A 304 4.89 -13.78 -17.84
N VAL A 305 5.16 -12.53 -17.49
CA VAL A 305 6.08 -12.17 -16.40
C VAL A 305 5.30 -11.53 -15.24
N GLU A 306 5.37 -12.15 -14.06
CA GLU A 306 4.87 -11.58 -12.81
C GLU A 306 6.04 -11.02 -11.99
N LEU A 307 5.91 -9.80 -11.49
CA LEU A 307 6.85 -9.15 -10.61
C LEU A 307 6.24 -8.96 -9.22
N LYS A 308 6.89 -9.51 -8.20
CA LYS A 308 6.60 -9.14 -6.81
C LYS A 308 7.68 -8.27 -6.24
N TYR A 309 7.24 -7.22 -5.55
CA TYR A 309 8.12 -6.33 -4.82
C TYR A 309 7.94 -6.52 -3.31
N ALA A 310 9.04 -6.36 -2.57
CA ALA A 310 9.04 -6.32 -1.12
C ALA A 310 10.06 -5.29 -0.59
N LYS A 311 9.70 -4.58 0.50
CA LYS A 311 10.59 -3.66 1.23
C LYS A 311 11.23 -4.38 2.40
N VAL A 312 12.55 -4.27 2.53
CA VAL A 312 13.28 -4.75 3.71
C VAL A 312 12.89 -3.90 4.92
N CYS A 313 12.31 -4.51 5.94
CA CYS A 313 11.83 -3.83 7.15
C CYS A 313 12.34 -4.55 8.40
N PHE A 314 12.65 -3.81 9.47
CA PHE A 314 12.90 -4.43 10.77
C PHE A 314 11.58 -4.86 11.40
N GLU A 315 11.52 -6.09 11.88
CA GLU A 315 10.41 -6.65 12.66
C GLU A 315 10.77 -6.67 14.14
N PRO A 316 10.23 -5.74 14.96
CA PRO A 316 10.59 -5.66 16.38
C PRO A 316 10.24 -6.93 17.17
N SER A 317 9.13 -7.59 16.84
CA SER A 317 8.69 -8.82 17.51
C SER A 317 9.63 -10.00 17.28
N ALA A 318 10.16 -10.13 16.05
CA ALA A 318 11.14 -11.16 15.71
C ALA A 318 12.58 -10.72 15.96
N LYS A 319 12.79 -9.44 16.29
CA LYS A 319 14.10 -8.78 16.44
C LYS A 319 15.01 -9.04 15.25
N CYS A 320 14.49 -9.00 14.03
CA CYS A 320 15.28 -9.20 12.82
C CYS A 320 14.77 -8.36 11.65
N TRP A 321 15.62 -8.16 10.64
CA TRP A 321 15.19 -7.62 9.36
C TRP A 321 14.46 -8.70 8.56
N ALA A 322 13.40 -8.32 7.85
CA ALA A 322 12.62 -9.22 7.00
C ALA A 322 12.19 -8.54 5.70
N CYS A 323 11.94 -9.36 4.68
CA CYS A 323 11.46 -8.96 3.37
C CYS A 323 10.35 -9.95 2.94
N HIS A 324 9.12 -9.46 2.74
CA HIS A 324 7.95 -10.30 2.47
C HIS A 324 7.37 -10.00 1.09
N PHE A 325 7.48 -10.95 0.19
CA PHE A 325 6.79 -10.95 -1.09
C PHE A 325 5.43 -11.60 -0.89
N CYS A 326 4.36 -10.81 -0.98
CA CYS A 326 3.01 -11.30 -0.70
C CYS A 326 2.20 -11.49 -1.98
N ASN A 327 1.14 -12.30 -1.88
CA ASN A 327 0.14 -12.49 -2.92
C ASN A 327 0.73 -12.98 -4.26
N ILE A 328 1.72 -13.87 -4.23
CA ILE A 328 2.21 -14.52 -5.45
C ILE A 328 1.09 -15.39 -6.01
N LYS A 329 0.61 -15.05 -7.20
CA LYS A 329 -0.58 -15.68 -7.80
C LYS A 329 -0.25 -17.12 -8.19
N GLU A 330 -1.09 -18.08 -7.79
CA GLU A 330 -1.03 -19.46 -8.27
C GLU A 330 -2.39 -19.84 -8.85
N GLU A 331 -2.42 -20.75 -9.84
CA GLU A 331 -3.69 -21.25 -10.36
C GLU A 331 -4.44 -22.05 -9.27
N PRO A 332 -5.78 -22.11 -9.37
CA PRO A 332 -6.57 -23.00 -8.52
C PRO A 332 -6.08 -24.45 -8.67
N PRO A 333 -6.11 -25.25 -7.60
CA PRO A 333 -5.66 -26.65 -7.61
C PRO A 333 -6.32 -27.53 -8.68
N ASP A 334 -7.52 -27.15 -9.13
CA ASP A 334 -8.35 -27.93 -10.06
C ASP A 334 -8.03 -27.66 -11.55
N ALA A 335 -7.25 -26.62 -11.84
CA ALA A 335 -6.65 -26.42 -13.15
C ALA A 335 -5.31 -27.13 -13.16
N SER A 336 -5.00 -27.88 -14.22
CA SER A 336 -3.80 -28.70 -14.37
C SER A 336 -2.49 -27.93 -14.08
N SER A 337 -2.09 -27.83 -12.81
CA SER A 337 -0.78 -27.46 -12.26
C SER A 337 0.04 -26.40 -13.02
N LYS A 338 -0.60 -25.41 -13.64
CA LYS A 338 0.09 -24.31 -14.34
C LYS A 338 0.12 -23.09 -13.44
N VAL A 339 1.21 -22.35 -13.48
CA VAL A 339 1.28 -21.02 -12.87
C VAL A 339 0.71 -20.00 -13.86
N TYR A 340 0.09 -18.93 -13.34
CA TYR A 340 -0.44 -17.83 -14.16
C TYR A 340 0.64 -17.09 -14.97
N PHE A 341 1.89 -17.25 -14.57
CA PHE A 341 3.08 -16.67 -15.19
C PHE A 341 4.04 -17.78 -15.62
N ASP A 342 4.90 -17.45 -16.57
CA ASP A 342 6.00 -18.29 -17.04
C ASP A 342 7.31 -17.91 -16.33
N GLU A 343 7.47 -16.63 -15.95
CA GLU A 343 8.59 -16.13 -15.15
C GLU A 343 8.09 -15.38 -13.90
N LEU A 344 8.72 -15.62 -12.75
CA LEU A 344 8.51 -14.85 -11.52
C LEU A 344 9.74 -14.00 -11.24
N TRP A 345 9.55 -12.70 -11.17
CA TRP A 345 10.59 -11.75 -10.80
C TRP A 345 10.34 -11.24 -9.37
N LEU A 346 11.39 -11.16 -8.56
CA LEU A 346 11.35 -10.70 -7.17
C LEU A 346 12.21 -9.46 -7.02
N ALA A 347 11.58 -8.32 -6.74
CA ALA A 347 12.22 -7.03 -6.52
C ALA A 347 12.35 -6.73 -5.01
N MET A 348 13.57 -6.87 -4.48
CA MET A 348 13.90 -6.52 -3.11
C MET A 348 14.37 -5.06 -3.03
N TYR A 349 13.58 -4.22 -2.38
CA TYR A 349 13.90 -2.82 -2.15
C TYR A 349 14.51 -2.64 -0.76
N SER A 350 15.77 -2.21 -0.72
CA SER A 350 16.53 -1.90 0.49
C SER A 350 17.00 -0.44 0.46
N PRO A 351 17.59 0.08 1.55
CA PRO A 351 18.23 1.40 1.55
C PRO A 351 19.49 1.54 0.74
N PHE A 352 20.06 0.44 0.25
CA PHE A 352 21.32 0.47 -0.50
C PHE A 352 21.08 0.27 -1.99
N SER A 353 20.04 -0.49 -2.34
CA SER A 353 19.71 -0.81 -3.72
C SER A 353 18.29 -1.38 -3.90
N LEU A 354 17.87 -1.44 -5.17
CA LEU A 354 16.81 -2.31 -5.64
C LEU A 354 17.43 -3.50 -6.38
N ASP A 355 17.32 -4.68 -5.79
CA ASP A 355 17.79 -5.92 -6.39
C ASP A 355 16.61 -6.66 -7.05
N ILE A 356 16.74 -7.05 -8.32
CA ILE A 356 15.73 -7.86 -9.03
C ILE A 356 16.30 -9.25 -9.28
N PHE A 357 15.54 -10.27 -8.90
CA PHE A 357 15.88 -11.69 -9.09
C PHE A 357 14.85 -12.36 -9.99
N HIS A 358 15.30 -13.28 -10.84
CA HIS A 358 14.47 -14.23 -11.56
C HIS A 358 14.37 -15.52 -10.73
N HIS A 359 13.17 -15.83 -10.25
CA HIS A 359 12.92 -17.00 -9.41
C HIS A 359 12.36 -18.15 -10.27
N PRO A 360 12.85 -19.40 -10.12
CA PRO A 360 12.46 -20.54 -10.97
C PRO A 360 11.02 -21.07 -10.73
N GLY A 361 10.14 -20.29 -10.11
CA GLY A 361 8.74 -20.65 -9.85
C GLY A 361 8.49 -21.72 -8.78
N GLN A 362 9.50 -22.46 -8.32
CA GLN A 362 9.34 -23.47 -7.25
C GLN A 362 9.21 -22.82 -5.87
N LEU A 363 8.01 -22.39 -5.50
CA LEU A 363 7.74 -21.83 -4.18
C LEU A 363 7.38 -22.95 -3.19
N SER A 364 8.25 -23.17 -2.19
CA SER A 364 8.00 -24.18 -1.15
C SER A 364 6.73 -23.83 -0.35
N CYS A 365 5.85 -24.81 -0.17
CA CYS A 365 4.53 -24.63 0.47
C CYS A 365 4.59 -24.54 2.00
N ARG A 366 5.78 -24.46 2.62
CA ARG A 366 5.94 -24.51 4.10
C ARG A 366 5.64 -23.18 4.82
N GLY A 367 4.64 -22.46 4.32
CA GLY A 367 4.01 -21.32 4.98
C GLY A 367 2.55 -21.24 4.52
N LEU A 368 1.62 -21.71 5.36
CA LEU A 368 0.17 -21.68 5.13
C LEU A 368 -0.37 -20.25 4.87
N HIS A 369 -1.17 -20.03 3.80
CA HIS A 369 -2.65 -19.94 3.90
C HIS A 369 -3.37 -19.76 2.53
N THR A 370 -4.36 -20.65 2.30
CA THR A 370 -5.55 -20.67 1.39
C THR A 370 -5.49 -20.18 -0.07
N ALA A 371 -6.07 -20.96 -0.99
CA ALA A 371 -6.25 -20.70 -2.44
C ALA A 371 -6.94 -19.36 -2.84
N ILE A 372 -7.38 -18.56 -1.86
CA ILE A 372 -7.98 -17.23 -2.07
C ILE A 372 -6.92 -16.12 -1.93
N GLU A 373 -5.82 -16.37 -1.19
CA GLU A 373 -4.73 -15.45 -0.91
C GLU A 373 -3.42 -16.10 -1.38
N GLY A 374 -2.76 -15.54 -2.39
CA GLY A 374 -1.60 -16.18 -3.05
C GLY A 374 -0.43 -16.54 -2.11
N LYS A 375 0.55 -17.32 -2.61
CA LYS A 375 1.72 -17.71 -1.80
C LYS A 375 2.51 -16.49 -1.32
N ASN A 376 3.07 -16.60 -0.12
CA ASN A 376 3.95 -15.60 0.48
C ASN A 376 5.37 -16.17 0.56
N LEU A 377 6.36 -15.38 0.14
CA LEU A 377 7.78 -15.69 0.32
C LEU A 377 8.36 -14.69 1.33
N ALA A 378 8.85 -15.21 2.46
CA ALA A 378 9.44 -14.40 3.53
C ALA A 378 10.94 -14.69 3.65
N LEU A 379 11.76 -13.67 3.44
CA LEU A 379 13.20 -13.70 3.69
C LEU A 379 13.47 -13.02 5.02
N ARG A 380 14.27 -13.65 5.89
CA ARG A 380 14.62 -13.11 7.20
C ARG A 380 16.14 -13.04 7.34
N GLY A 381 16.64 -11.95 7.90
CA GLY A 381 17.99 -11.88 8.44
C GLY A 381 18.11 -12.69 9.73
N ASP A 382 19.29 -12.69 10.32
CA ASP A 382 19.52 -13.37 11.59
C ASP A 382 18.79 -12.64 12.73
N ARG A 383 18.39 -13.39 13.76
CA ARG A 383 17.82 -12.79 14.97
C ARG A 383 18.88 -11.93 15.64
N HIS A 384 18.46 -10.77 16.12
CA HIS A 384 19.31 -9.77 16.78
C HIS A 384 20.34 -9.09 15.88
N ASP A 385 20.35 -9.38 14.58
CA ASP A 385 21.15 -8.62 13.63
C ASP A 385 20.55 -7.23 13.43
N THR A 386 21.22 -6.23 14.00
CA THR A 386 20.85 -4.82 13.83
C THR A 386 21.44 -4.23 12.56
N CYS A 387 22.46 -4.87 11.97
CA CYS A 387 23.11 -4.39 10.75
C CYS A 387 22.29 -4.76 9.52
N MET A 388 21.59 -3.77 8.98
CA MET A 388 20.74 -3.95 7.81
C MET A 388 21.51 -4.47 6.59
N GLU A 389 22.73 -3.99 6.33
CA GLU A 389 23.51 -4.42 5.17
C GLU A 389 23.82 -5.92 5.21
N ASN A 390 24.22 -6.42 6.38
CA ASN A 390 24.45 -7.84 6.59
C ASN A 390 23.16 -8.66 6.44
N ALA A 391 22.03 -8.13 6.92
CA ALA A 391 20.74 -8.77 6.72
C ALA A 391 20.34 -8.83 5.24
N VAL A 392 20.50 -7.74 4.48
CA VAL A 392 20.23 -7.69 3.04
C VAL A 392 21.11 -8.70 2.31
N ARG A 393 22.41 -8.72 2.57
CA ARG A 393 23.36 -9.69 1.98
C ARG A 393 22.92 -11.14 2.23
N ARG A 394 22.50 -11.45 3.45
CA ARG A 394 21.95 -12.78 3.80
C ARG A 394 20.65 -13.10 3.06
N MET A 395 19.75 -12.13 2.90
CA MET A 395 18.51 -12.34 2.13
C MET A 395 18.80 -12.63 0.66
N LYS A 396 19.77 -11.94 0.05
CA LYS A 396 20.24 -12.23 -1.33
C LYS A 396 20.81 -13.64 -1.43
N ALA A 397 21.70 -14.02 -0.52
CA ALA A 397 22.27 -15.36 -0.46
C ALA A 397 21.20 -16.46 -0.31
N LYS A 398 20.11 -16.20 0.44
CA LYS A 398 18.97 -17.13 0.55
C LYS A 398 18.18 -17.28 -0.75
N LEU A 399 18.02 -16.20 -1.52
CA LEU A 399 17.41 -16.25 -2.85
C LEU A 399 18.28 -17.04 -3.83
N GLU A 400 19.59 -16.78 -3.84
CA GLU A 400 20.56 -17.48 -4.67
C GLU A 400 20.62 -18.99 -4.33
N ALA A 401 20.61 -19.33 -3.03
CA ALA A 401 20.54 -20.72 -2.57
C ALA A 401 19.23 -21.41 -2.96
N ALA A 402 18.16 -20.65 -3.21
CA ALA A 402 16.90 -21.14 -3.77
C ALA A 402 16.90 -21.09 -5.32
N HIS A 403 18.07 -20.99 -5.94
CA HIS A 403 18.27 -20.90 -7.38
C HIS A 403 17.61 -19.70 -8.06
N ALA A 404 17.31 -18.63 -7.30
CA ALA A 404 16.89 -17.38 -7.90
C ALA A 404 18.12 -16.63 -8.45
N GLU A 405 18.09 -16.34 -9.74
CA GLU A 405 19.18 -15.67 -10.46
C GLU A 405 19.06 -14.16 -10.30
N GLN A 406 20.13 -13.50 -9.83
CA GLN A 406 20.10 -12.04 -9.74
C GLN A 406 20.25 -11.41 -11.13
N LEU A 407 19.24 -10.65 -11.55
CA LEU A 407 19.21 -9.97 -12.85
C LEU A 407 19.79 -8.54 -12.78
N LEU A 408 19.37 -7.78 -11.76
CA LEU A 408 19.68 -6.35 -11.62
C LEU A 408 20.07 -6.02 -10.18
N THR A 409 21.08 -5.17 -10.02
CA THR A 409 21.28 -4.32 -8.83
C THR A 409 21.20 -2.87 -9.28
N LEU A 410 20.17 -2.14 -8.87
CA LEU A 410 20.09 -0.69 -9.05
C LEU A 410 20.56 0.00 -7.76
N ARG A 411 21.75 0.61 -7.78
CA ARG A 411 22.34 1.30 -6.62
C ARG A 411 21.74 2.68 -6.47
N TRP A 412 21.38 3.06 -5.25
CA TRP A 412 20.90 4.42 -4.99
C TRP A 412 22.07 5.40 -4.98
N SER A 413 21.93 6.48 -5.72
CA SER A 413 22.88 7.59 -5.71
C SER A 413 22.52 8.45 -4.51
N THR A 414 23.25 8.31 -3.42
CA THR A 414 23.08 9.12 -2.20
C THR A 414 23.74 10.48 -2.33
#